data_AF-K1Q8A6-F1
#
_entry.id   AF-K1Q8A6-F1
#
_cell.length_a   1.000
_cell.length_b   1.000
_cell.length_c   1.000
_cell.angle_alpha   90.00
_cell.angle_beta   90.00
_cell.angle_gamma   90.00
#
_symmetry.space_group_name_H-M   'P 1'
#
loop_
_entity.id
_entity.type
_entity.pdbx_description
1 polymer ?
#
loop_
_entity_poly.entity_id
_entity_poly.type
_entity_poly.pdbx_seq_one_letter_code
_entity_poly.pdbx_strand_id
1 'polypeptide(L)'
;MAGQFAGQDLSEIQFEENLGFGHITRETVIQQHIRPLAQTLFGDAATQQAILVLDGTYIYINKSGNFKFQRQSFSLHKGRPLVKPLVIVSTTGYFISVMGPYIAKNNDATILNHVMKTNIEDICNWVREEDIFVIDRGFRDSLDFLEEMGIQAQMPAFMTNGEK
;
A
#
# COMPACT_ATOMS: atom_id res chain seq x y z
N MET A 1 -23.90 32.26 17.44
CA MET A 1 -23.68 30.93 18.02
C MET A 1 -22.38 30.39 17.46
N ALA A 2 -21.27 30.78 18.09
CA ALA A 2 -19.95 30.26 17.82
C ALA A 2 -19.57 29.46 19.06
N GLY A 3 -19.44 28.15 18.93
CA GLY A 3 -19.14 27.27 20.05
C GLY A 3 -19.73 25.89 19.89
N GLN A 4 -19.15 25.07 19.00
CA GLN A 4 -19.31 23.61 19.04
C GLN A 4 -18.28 22.85 18.17
N PHE A 5 -17.01 23.26 18.15
CA PHE A 5 -15.93 22.44 17.53
C PHE A 5 -14.61 22.51 18.31
N ALA A 6 -14.67 22.69 19.63
CA ALA A 6 -13.49 22.58 20.48
C ALA A 6 -13.38 21.13 20.97
N GLY A 7 -12.62 20.30 20.25
CA GLY A 7 -12.23 18.98 20.77
C GLY A 7 -12.10 17.82 19.78
N GLN A 8 -12.30 18.00 18.47
CA GLN A 8 -11.93 16.97 17.50
C GLN A 8 -10.56 17.31 16.89
N ASP A 9 -9.66 16.32 16.88
CA ASP A 9 -8.37 16.44 16.22
C ASP A 9 -8.61 16.62 14.71
N LEU A 10 -8.20 17.78 14.19
CA LEU A 10 -8.31 18.09 12.77
C LEU A 10 -7.52 17.10 11.89
N SER A 11 -6.56 16.37 12.47
CA SER A 11 -5.77 15.36 11.75
C SER A 11 -6.52 14.05 11.52
N GLU A 12 -7.44 13.65 12.41
CA GLU A 12 -8.24 12.42 12.23
C GLU A 12 -9.37 12.64 11.21
N ILE A 13 -10.05 13.80 11.25
CA ILE A 13 -11.19 14.10 10.36
C ILE A 13 -10.75 14.23 8.89
N GLN A 14 -9.60 14.85 8.61
CA GLN A 14 -9.15 15.03 7.22
C GLN A 14 -8.55 13.76 6.60
N PHE A 15 -8.07 12.83 7.44
CA PHE A 15 -7.48 11.59 6.97
C PHE A 15 -8.56 10.64 6.44
N GLU A 16 -9.63 10.39 7.19
CA GLU A 16 -10.71 9.49 6.76
C GLU A 16 -11.49 10.02 5.53
N GLU A 17 -11.52 11.33 5.31
CA GLU A 17 -12.17 11.93 4.13
C GLU A 17 -11.33 11.83 2.84
N ASN A 18 -10.01 11.61 2.94
CA ASN A 18 -9.10 11.69 1.79
C ASN A 18 -8.10 10.53 1.66
N LEU A 19 -8.07 9.62 2.64
CA LEU A 19 -7.14 8.50 2.77
C LEU A 19 -7.83 7.31 3.46
N GLY A 20 -7.41 6.11 3.08
CA GLY A 20 -7.95 4.84 3.57
C GLY A 20 -9.11 4.32 2.74
N PHE A 21 -9.35 3.01 2.73
CA PHE A 21 -10.30 2.39 1.78
C PHE A 21 -11.76 2.85 1.92
N GLY A 22 -12.13 3.50 3.03
CA GLY A 22 -13.48 4.05 3.24
C GLY A 22 -13.78 5.34 2.49
N HIS A 23 -12.77 6.12 2.08
CA HIS A 23 -12.99 7.46 1.51
C HIS A 23 -13.37 7.44 0.02
N ILE A 24 -13.03 6.36 -0.69
CA ILE A 24 -13.29 6.21 -2.13
C ILE A 24 -13.80 4.81 -2.44
N THR A 25 -14.86 4.74 -3.24
CA THR A 25 -15.42 3.46 -3.65
C THR A 25 -14.54 2.80 -4.71
N ARG A 26 -14.57 1.46 -4.74
CA ARG A 26 -13.90 0.65 -5.76
C ARG A 26 -14.32 1.06 -7.16
N GLU A 27 -15.62 1.25 -7.38
CA GLU A 27 -16.19 1.62 -8.68
C GLU A 27 -15.68 2.99 -9.14
N THR A 28 -15.56 3.98 -8.25
CA THR A 28 -14.99 5.28 -8.58
C THR A 28 -13.52 5.17 -8.96
N VAL A 29 -12.72 4.37 -8.24
CA VAL A 29 -11.31 4.14 -8.60
C VAL A 29 -11.19 3.54 -10.00
N ILE A 30 -11.98 2.50 -10.31
CA ILE A 30 -11.96 1.83 -11.61
C ILE A 30 -12.32 2.81 -12.74
N GLN A 31 -13.37 3.61 -12.54
CA GLN A 31 -13.87 4.50 -13.60
C GLN A 31 -12.99 5.74 -13.81
N GLN A 32 -12.39 6.29 -12.76
CA GLN A 32 -11.77 7.62 -12.81
C GLN A 32 -10.25 7.60 -12.61
N HIS A 33 -9.73 6.56 -11.95
CA HIS A 33 -8.36 6.53 -11.46
C HIS A 33 -7.52 5.37 -12.01
N ILE A 34 -8.08 4.57 -12.92
CA ILE A 34 -7.34 3.59 -13.72
C ILE A 34 -7.02 4.16 -15.10
N ARG A 35 -5.72 4.16 -15.46
CA ARG A 35 -5.28 4.60 -16.79
C ARG A 35 -5.63 3.54 -17.84
N PRO A 36 -6.11 3.93 -19.03
CA PRO A 36 -6.39 3.00 -20.12
C PRO A 36 -5.18 2.11 -20.48
N LEU A 37 -3.97 2.67 -20.46
CA LEU A 37 -2.75 1.91 -20.70
C LEU A 37 -2.56 0.78 -19.68
N ALA A 38 -2.81 1.03 -18.40
CA ALA A 38 -2.67 0.00 -17.37
C ALA A 38 -3.74 -1.08 -17.52
N GLN A 39 -4.98 -0.71 -17.89
CA GLN A 39 -6.03 -1.67 -18.22
C GLN A 39 -5.62 -2.56 -19.40
N THR A 40 -5.01 -1.99 -20.45
CA THR A 40 -4.54 -2.76 -21.60
C THR A 40 -3.37 -3.67 -21.27
N LEU A 41 -2.45 -3.24 -20.40
CA LEU A 41 -1.25 -4.00 -20.07
C LEU A 41 -1.51 -5.14 -19.08
N PHE A 42 -2.39 -4.92 -18.11
CA PHE A 42 -2.54 -5.82 -16.97
C PHE A 42 -3.95 -6.35 -16.77
N GLY A 43 -4.98 -5.60 -17.19
CA GLY A 43 -6.37 -5.96 -16.99
C GLY A 43 -7.01 -6.66 -18.18
N ASP A 44 -8.26 -7.08 -17.99
CA ASP A 44 -9.15 -7.52 -19.06
C ASP A 44 -10.24 -6.46 -19.27
N ALA A 45 -10.49 -6.07 -20.53
CA ALA A 45 -11.52 -5.10 -20.86
C ALA A 45 -12.94 -5.60 -20.56
N ALA A 46 -13.13 -6.92 -20.43
CA ALA A 46 -14.40 -7.53 -20.09
C ALA A 46 -14.70 -7.52 -18.58
N THR A 47 -13.70 -7.27 -17.73
CA THR A 47 -13.81 -7.35 -16.27
C THR A 47 -13.69 -5.97 -15.63
N GLN A 48 -14.41 -5.75 -14.53
CA GLN A 48 -14.31 -4.55 -13.72
C GLN A 48 -13.22 -4.75 -12.65
N GLN A 49 -11.95 -4.80 -13.05
CA GLN A 49 -10.81 -4.98 -12.16
C GLN A 49 -10.29 -3.63 -11.63
N ALA A 50 -9.99 -3.57 -10.33
CA ALA A 50 -9.16 -2.52 -9.76
C ALA A 50 -7.69 -2.86 -10.01
N ILE A 51 -6.89 -1.86 -10.38
CA ILE A 51 -5.44 -1.98 -10.53
C ILE A 51 -4.77 -1.06 -9.51
N LEU A 52 -4.19 -1.66 -8.49
CA LEU A 52 -3.52 -0.96 -7.39
C LEU A 52 -2.01 -1.06 -7.56
N VAL A 53 -1.29 0.04 -7.30
CA VAL A 53 0.17 0.07 -7.24
C VAL A 53 0.57 0.21 -5.78
N LEU A 54 1.39 -0.73 -5.29
CA LEU A 54 1.80 -0.77 -3.89
C LEU A 54 3.31 -0.61 -3.80
N ASP A 55 3.77 0.26 -2.89
CA ASP A 55 5.19 0.44 -2.60
C ASP A 55 5.45 0.70 -1.12
N GLY A 56 6.55 0.13 -0.61
CA GLY A 56 7.03 0.37 0.74
C GLY A 56 8.07 1.49 0.74
N THR A 57 7.67 2.71 1.09
CA THR A 57 8.59 3.86 1.10
C THR A 57 9.14 4.15 2.49
N TYR A 58 10.21 4.95 2.59
CA TYR A 58 10.83 5.28 3.88
C TYR A 58 10.56 6.72 4.29
N ILE A 59 10.17 6.91 5.55
CA ILE A 59 10.12 8.21 6.21
C ILE A 59 11.29 8.29 7.20
N TYR A 60 12.10 9.34 7.07
CA TYR A 60 13.14 9.64 8.03
C TYR A 60 12.56 10.10 9.36
N ILE A 61 13.12 9.60 10.46
CA ILE A 61 12.78 10.05 11.80
C ILE A 61 14.05 10.47 12.56
N ASN A 62 13.89 11.44 13.47
CA ASN A 62 14.95 11.82 14.38
C ASN A 62 15.29 10.68 15.35
N LYS A 63 16.51 10.72 15.89
CA LYS A 63 16.95 9.77 16.91
C LYS A 63 15.99 9.80 18.11
N SER A 64 15.43 8.66 18.46
CA SER A 64 14.55 8.53 19.61
C SER A 64 15.36 8.34 20.90
N GLY A 65 14.86 8.92 22.01
CA GLY A 65 15.34 8.61 23.36
C GLY A 65 14.95 7.21 23.84
N ASN A 66 13.97 6.57 23.20
CA ASN A 66 13.61 5.17 23.46
C ASN A 66 14.62 4.25 22.75
N PHE A 67 15.58 3.70 23.49
CA PHE A 67 16.62 2.84 22.94
C PHE A 67 16.10 1.62 22.19
N LYS A 68 14.99 1.01 22.63
CA LYS A 68 14.40 -0.14 21.96
C LYS A 68 13.88 0.25 20.58
N PHE A 69 13.05 1.30 20.53
CA PHE A 69 12.51 1.82 19.27
C PHE A 69 13.62 2.33 18.36
N GLN A 70 14.60 3.06 18.90
CA GLN A 70 15.77 3.57 18.15
C GLN A 70 16.55 2.45 17.46
N ARG A 71 16.76 1.31 18.13
CA ARG A 71 17.43 0.16 17.52
C ARG A 71 16.58 -0.51 16.46
N GLN A 72 15.26 -0.52 16.64
CA GLN A 72 14.33 -1.13 15.70
C GLN A 72 14.17 -0.31 14.42
N SER A 73 14.08 1.01 14.53
CA SER A 73 13.92 1.93 13.40
C SER A 73 15.20 2.18 12.62
N PHE A 74 16.38 1.80 13.13
CA PHE A 74 17.64 2.00 12.41
C PHE A 74 17.77 1.07 11.20
N SER A 75 17.78 1.64 10.00
CA SER A 75 18.09 0.90 8.77
C SER A 75 19.60 0.85 8.56
N LEU A 76 20.18 -0.37 8.60
CA LEU A 76 21.60 -0.57 8.30
C LEU A 76 21.95 -0.17 6.87
N HIS A 77 21.07 -0.48 5.91
CA HIS A 77 21.26 -0.17 4.49
C HIS A 77 21.29 1.35 4.22
N LYS A 78 20.51 2.15 4.96
CA LYS A 78 20.41 3.61 4.78
C LYS A 78 21.18 4.42 5.83
N GLY A 79 21.79 3.74 6.80
CA GLY A 79 22.61 4.32 7.87
C GLY A 79 21.88 5.30 8.78
N ARG A 80 20.55 5.22 8.90
CA ARG A 80 19.74 6.19 9.66
C ARG A 80 18.44 5.60 10.20
N PRO A 81 17.81 6.24 11.21
CA PRO A 81 16.50 5.85 11.71
C PRO A 81 15.41 6.16 10.67
N LEU A 82 14.60 5.17 10.35
CA LEU A 82 13.52 5.22 9.38
C LEU A 82 12.31 4.45 9.92
N VAL A 83 11.13 4.88 9.48
CA VAL A 83 9.93 4.04 9.46
C VAL A 83 9.48 3.85 8.02
N LYS A 84 8.62 2.88 7.78
CA LYS A 84 8.16 2.50 6.45
C LYS A 84 6.64 2.46 6.39
N PRO A 85 5.96 3.42 5.74
CA PRO A 85 4.58 3.22 5.33
C PRO A 85 4.49 2.33 4.08
N LEU A 86 3.42 1.54 3.99
CA LEU A 86 2.97 0.92 2.75
C LEU A 86 2.02 1.90 2.07
N VAL A 87 2.40 2.38 0.89
CA VAL A 87 1.60 3.33 0.11
C VAL A 87 0.86 2.56 -0.96
N ILE A 88 -0.45 2.76 -1.04
CA ILE A 88 -1.35 2.13 -2.01
C ILE A 88 -1.97 3.23 -2.85
N VAL A 89 -1.69 3.22 -4.15
CA VAL A 89 -2.20 4.20 -5.11
C VAL A 89 -2.87 3.51 -6.29
N SER A 90 -3.67 4.25 -7.04
CA SER A 90 -4.14 3.84 -8.36
C SER A 90 -3.08 4.08 -9.44
N THR A 91 -3.34 3.62 -10.65
CA THR A 91 -2.43 3.83 -11.80
C THR A 91 -2.39 5.29 -12.30
N THR A 92 -3.30 6.15 -11.85
CA THR A 92 -3.18 7.62 -12.05
C THR A 92 -2.27 8.29 -11.01
N GLY A 93 -1.91 7.58 -9.94
CA GLY A 93 -1.19 8.12 -8.77
C GLY A 93 -2.11 8.66 -7.68
N TYR A 94 -3.42 8.43 -7.79
CA TYR A 94 -4.39 8.79 -6.74
C TYR A 94 -4.14 7.94 -5.49
N PHE A 95 -4.01 8.58 -4.33
CA PHE A 95 -3.78 7.88 -3.07
C PHE A 95 -5.06 7.19 -2.60
N ILE A 96 -4.99 5.88 -2.40
CA ILE A 96 -6.11 5.11 -1.84
C ILE A 96 -5.88 4.95 -0.34
N SER A 97 -4.68 4.53 0.06
CA SER A 97 -4.33 4.40 1.48
C SER A 97 -2.82 4.52 1.70
N VAL A 98 -2.46 4.90 2.92
CA VAL A 98 -1.08 4.90 3.42
C VAL A 98 -1.09 4.19 4.77
N MET A 99 -0.64 2.94 4.81
CA MET A 99 -0.71 2.08 5.99
C MET A 99 0.60 2.07 6.78
N GLY A 100 0.47 1.91 8.09
CA GLY A 100 1.58 1.90 9.04
C GLY A 100 1.57 3.14 9.93
N PRO A 101 2.74 3.66 10.36
CA PRO A 101 4.09 3.31 9.94
C PRO A 101 4.63 1.99 10.51
N TYR A 102 5.35 1.21 9.71
CA TYR A 102 6.05 0.00 10.12
C TYR A 102 7.52 0.26 10.46
N ILE A 103 8.10 -0.61 11.28
CA ILE A 103 9.52 -0.57 11.60
C ILE A 103 10.33 -0.94 10.34
N ALA A 104 11.40 -0.20 10.04
CA ALA A 104 12.20 -0.39 8.82
C ALA A 104 12.86 -1.78 8.66
N LYS A 105 12.91 -2.59 9.73
CA LYS A 105 13.35 -3.99 9.68
C LYS A 105 12.34 -4.90 8.97
N ASN A 106 11.05 -4.54 8.97
CA ASN A 106 10.02 -5.29 8.28
C ASN A 106 10.20 -5.08 6.77
N ASN A 107 10.34 -6.20 6.03
CA ASN A 107 10.37 -6.15 4.57
C ASN A 107 8.96 -5.95 4.01
N ASP A 108 8.87 -5.58 2.73
CA ASP A 108 7.62 -5.16 2.11
C ASP A 108 6.61 -6.31 2.03
N ALA A 109 7.07 -7.52 1.67
CA ALA A 109 6.23 -8.72 1.68
C ALA A 109 5.60 -9.03 3.06
N THR A 110 6.39 -8.93 4.14
CA THR A 110 5.88 -9.18 5.51
C THR A 110 4.82 -8.13 5.89
N ILE A 111 5.02 -6.88 5.48
CA ILE A 111 4.06 -5.80 5.73
C ILE A 111 2.77 -6.06 4.96
N LEU A 112 2.84 -6.34 3.67
CA LEU A 112 1.66 -6.63 2.84
C LEU A 112 0.87 -7.83 3.37
N ASN A 113 1.57 -8.93 3.67
CA ASN A 113 0.92 -10.12 4.22
C ASN A 113 0.21 -9.83 5.54
N HIS A 114 0.81 -9.00 6.41
CA HIS A 114 0.18 -8.59 7.66
C HIS A 114 -1.07 -7.73 7.41
N VAL A 115 -0.98 -6.73 6.53
CA VAL A 115 -2.10 -5.87 6.12
C VAL A 115 -3.30 -6.69 5.66
N MET A 116 -3.07 -7.60 4.71
CA MET A 116 -4.14 -8.42 4.13
C MET A 116 -4.69 -9.43 5.15
N LYS A 117 -3.82 -10.13 5.90
CA LYS A 117 -4.26 -11.14 6.88
C LYS A 117 -5.04 -10.55 8.05
N THR A 118 -4.71 -9.32 8.44
CA THR A 118 -5.41 -8.63 9.53
C THR A 118 -6.52 -7.71 9.03
N ASN A 119 -6.74 -7.66 7.72
CA ASN A 119 -7.75 -6.84 7.07
C ASN A 119 -7.68 -5.37 7.50
N ILE A 120 -6.48 -4.80 7.49
CA ILE A 120 -6.27 -3.40 7.88
C ILE A 120 -7.10 -2.49 6.96
N GLU A 121 -7.83 -1.55 7.57
CA GLU A 121 -8.75 -0.63 6.88
C GLU A 121 -9.80 -1.32 6.01
N ASP A 122 -10.16 -2.57 6.34
CA ASP A 122 -11.15 -3.35 5.61
C ASP A 122 -10.81 -3.62 4.13
N ILE A 123 -9.51 -3.62 3.81
CA ILE A 123 -8.99 -3.82 2.45
C ILE A 123 -9.56 -5.07 1.77
N CYS A 124 -9.75 -6.17 2.50
CA CYS A 124 -10.25 -7.44 1.95
C CYS A 124 -11.73 -7.38 1.53
N ASN A 125 -12.51 -6.43 2.05
CA ASN A 125 -13.86 -6.17 1.56
C ASN A 125 -13.87 -5.20 0.37
N TRP A 126 -12.81 -4.39 0.23
CA TRP A 126 -12.67 -3.45 -0.88
C TRP A 126 -12.11 -4.11 -2.13
N VAL A 127 -11.06 -4.94 -2.01
CA VAL A 127 -10.50 -5.69 -3.14
C VAL A 127 -11.32 -6.95 -3.40
N ARG A 128 -11.32 -7.42 -4.65
CA ARG A 128 -12.03 -8.63 -5.08
C ARG A 128 -11.07 -9.58 -5.78
N GLU A 129 -11.49 -10.85 -5.91
CA GLU A 129 -10.83 -11.80 -6.80
C GLU A 129 -10.68 -11.20 -8.20
N GLU A 130 -9.58 -11.54 -8.86
CA GLU A 130 -9.10 -11.00 -10.12
C GLU A 130 -8.62 -9.54 -10.09
N ASP A 131 -8.70 -8.81 -8.96
CA ASP A 131 -8.06 -7.49 -8.86
C ASP A 131 -6.54 -7.60 -8.95
N ILE A 132 -5.91 -6.54 -9.45
CA ILE A 132 -4.50 -6.56 -9.84
C ILE A 132 -3.67 -5.69 -8.92
N PHE A 133 -2.63 -6.28 -8.36
CA PHE A 133 -1.62 -5.57 -7.57
C PHE A 133 -0.33 -5.45 -8.39
N VAL A 134 0.03 -4.24 -8.77
CA VAL A 134 1.32 -3.91 -9.37
C VAL A 134 2.31 -3.65 -8.24
N ILE A 135 3.30 -4.52 -8.10
CA ILE A 135 4.26 -4.54 -6.99
C ILE A 135 5.70 -4.67 -7.48
N ASP A 136 6.64 -4.18 -6.68
CA ASP A 136 8.07 -4.36 -6.95
C ASP A 136 8.63 -5.69 -6.39
N ARG A 137 9.95 -5.87 -6.50
CA ARG A 137 10.62 -7.10 -6.02
C ARG A 137 10.57 -7.29 -4.51
N GLY A 138 10.41 -6.23 -3.72
CA GLY A 138 10.34 -6.30 -2.26
C GLY A 138 9.15 -7.14 -1.77
N PHE A 139 8.14 -7.32 -2.62
CA PHE A 139 6.93 -8.09 -2.35
C PHE A 139 6.94 -9.52 -2.90
N ARG A 140 8.07 -9.99 -3.46
CA ARG A 140 8.16 -11.34 -4.07
C ARG A 140 7.66 -12.46 -3.14
N ASP A 141 7.96 -12.37 -1.85
CA ASP A 141 7.57 -13.40 -0.88
C ASP A 141 6.07 -13.34 -0.49
N SER A 142 5.30 -12.44 -1.13
CA SER A 142 3.84 -12.35 -1.01
C SER A 142 3.08 -12.92 -2.21
N LEU A 143 3.76 -13.32 -3.29
CA LEU A 143 3.09 -13.73 -4.53
C LEU A 143 2.13 -14.91 -4.32
N ASP A 144 2.61 -16.01 -3.73
CA ASP A 144 1.78 -17.19 -3.46
C ASP A 144 0.57 -16.85 -2.58
N PHE A 145 0.77 -15.97 -1.59
CA PHE A 145 -0.30 -15.53 -0.69
C PHE A 145 -1.35 -14.65 -1.39
N LEU A 146 -0.93 -13.78 -2.31
CA LEU A 146 -1.86 -12.98 -3.12
C LEU A 146 -2.64 -13.86 -4.09
N GLU A 147 -1.98 -14.86 -4.70
CA GLU A 147 -2.61 -15.83 -5.58
C GLU A 147 -3.67 -16.67 -4.84
N GLU A 148 -3.38 -17.12 -3.61
CA GLU A 148 -4.37 -17.79 -2.75
C GLU A 148 -5.61 -16.94 -2.45
N MET A 149 -5.47 -15.61 -2.45
CA MET A 149 -6.58 -14.66 -2.29
C MET A 149 -7.29 -14.31 -3.61
N GLY A 150 -6.87 -14.90 -4.73
CA GLY A 150 -7.37 -14.60 -6.07
C GLY A 150 -6.88 -13.24 -6.60
N ILE A 151 -5.87 -12.62 -6.00
CA ILE A 151 -5.32 -11.33 -6.43
C ILE A 151 -4.21 -11.58 -7.45
N GLN A 152 -4.31 -10.93 -8.60
CA GLN A 152 -3.30 -11.02 -9.66
C GLN A 152 -2.12 -10.10 -9.36
N ALA A 153 -0.99 -10.67 -8.97
CA ALA A 153 0.22 -9.91 -8.71
C ALA A 153 1.07 -9.71 -9.98
N GLN A 154 1.22 -8.44 -10.39
CA GLN A 154 2.07 -8.03 -11.52
C GLN A 154 3.37 -7.42 -11.01
N MET A 155 4.46 -8.16 -11.17
CA MET A 155 5.81 -7.71 -10.83
C MET A 155 6.63 -7.57 -12.14
N PRO A 156 7.48 -6.54 -12.29
CA PRO A 156 8.34 -6.42 -13.46
C PRO A 156 9.14 -7.71 -13.72
N ALA A 157 9.05 -8.22 -14.95
CA ALA A 157 9.76 -9.42 -15.36
C ALA A 157 11.27 -9.20 -15.26
N PHE A 158 11.97 -10.10 -14.56
CA PHE A 158 13.42 -10.15 -14.57
C PHE A 158 13.90 -11.01 -15.74
N MET A 159 15.07 -10.69 -16.25
CA MET A 159 15.87 -11.62 -17.05
C MET A 159 15.97 -12.96 -16.32
N THR A 160 15.87 -14.06 -17.05
CA THR A 160 16.05 -15.38 -16.44
C THR A 160 17.49 -15.52 -15.92
N ASN A 161 17.71 -16.32 -14.86
CA ASN A 161 19.05 -16.53 -14.32
C ASN A 161 20.02 -16.96 -15.43
N GLY A 162 20.96 -16.09 -15.80
CA GLY A 162 21.97 -16.36 -16.83
C GLY A 162 21.93 -15.43 -18.05
N GLU A 163 20.89 -14.62 -18.21
CA GLU A 163 20.86 -13.56 -19.22
C GLU A 163 21.56 -12.31 -18.66
N LYS A 164 22.62 -11.87 -19.36
CA LYS A 164 23.39 -10.66 -19.09
C LYS A 164 23.00 -9.56 -20.06
#